data_AF-R5RYW1-F1
#
_entry.id   AF-R5RYW1-F1
#
_cell.length_a   1.000
_cell.length_b   1.000
_cell.length_c   1.000
_cell.angle_alpha   90.00
_cell.angle_beta   90.00
_cell.angle_gamma   90.00
#
_symmetry.space_group_name_H-M   'P 1'
#
loop_
_entity.id
_entity.type
_entity.pdbx_description
1 polymer ?
#
loop_
_entity_poly.entity_id
_entity_poly.type
_entity_poly.pdbx_seq_one_letter_code
_entity_poly.pdbx_strand_id
1 'polypeptide(L)'
;MTEQMTALAENYPAAAELLRRHGGDTLLAYLGQLHHRPLPDILPSEDLLTEVRDYFTPFFGVETAGECADVLRRRRCLSTANHHHPAFEYMTVQDTILCDRWLRTQGETGAVVPFLSCANPRLDNNVYPRGMLVYDCTAPEGCLRLPFYPFKLRHACVAAVEGISPDMVDNALNRLRQETRRGSCSLRTADALERFCREVLLSDRVQRCGTLREQTTVINAMLSQRYFTDRAPQYLWMPMETLTARLLERDLRTEDALTCQMLFRRELRASLLRELDGVSGCWTGNTGGTHFFWGLDRRAALFPLRLRESAGAAALAGQNSLGEAVTVPLTPRALTERLRDGSLLPGLFLCFLEAHFLRDFTVFGGFYQPAYLAEMRRGLVRALRETGGYEEEAAIIEAKRNAMTLGLIYLLRSHEGGRFPVSTAELLEQPVSMLEIEASLQVSVAAALEHLN
;
A
#
# COMPACT_ATOMS: atom_id res chain seq x y z
N MET A 1 -30.94 -7.49 -2.31
CA MET A 1 -30.10 -7.24 -1.11
C MET A 1 -29.52 -8.55 -0.56
N THR A 2 -30.30 -9.60 -0.32
CA THR A 2 -29.80 -10.87 0.26
C THR A 2 -28.81 -11.62 -0.65
N GLU A 3 -29.07 -11.73 -1.96
CA GLU A 3 -28.14 -12.39 -2.91
C GLU A 3 -26.83 -11.60 -3.11
N GLN A 4 -26.91 -10.27 -3.20
CA GLN A 4 -25.73 -9.40 -3.26
C GLN A 4 -24.88 -9.48 -1.98
N MET A 5 -25.50 -9.54 -0.80
CA MET A 5 -24.77 -9.72 0.45
C MET A 5 -24.07 -11.09 0.51
N THR A 6 -24.70 -12.14 -0.01
CA THR A 6 -24.07 -13.48 -0.08
C THR A 6 -22.86 -13.46 -1.00
N ALA A 7 -22.97 -12.92 -2.22
CA ALA A 7 -21.85 -12.83 -3.17
C ALA A 7 -20.70 -11.95 -2.64
N LEU A 8 -21.03 -10.84 -1.98
CA LEU A 8 -20.04 -9.97 -1.34
C LEU A 8 -19.37 -10.68 -0.15
N ALA A 9 -20.11 -11.47 0.64
CA ALA A 9 -19.55 -12.21 1.78
C ALA A 9 -18.63 -13.35 1.35
N GLU A 10 -18.91 -14.01 0.23
CA GLU A 10 -18.07 -15.06 -0.33
C GLU A 10 -16.73 -14.52 -0.84
N ASN A 11 -16.75 -13.40 -1.56
CA ASN A 11 -15.56 -12.84 -2.20
C ASN A 11 -14.79 -11.86 -1.28
N TYR A 12 -15.50 -11.15 -0.41
CA TYR A 12 -14.97 -10.02 0.38
C TYR A 12 -15.55 -10.00 1.82
N PRO A 13 -15.14 -10.94 2.69
CA PRO A 13 -15.71 -11.06 4.05
C PRO A 13 -15.63 -9.76 4.87
N ALA A 14 -14.58 -8.96 4.72
CA ALA A 14 -14.45 -7.70 5.44
C ALA A 14 -15.44 -6.63 4.94
N ALA A 15 -15.70 -6.58 3.63
CA ALA A 15 -16.69 -5.68 3.06
C ALA A 15 -18.11 -6.06 3.49
N ALA A 16 -18.41 -7.36 3.54
CA ALA A 16 -19.68 -7.86 4.06
C ALA A 16 -19.88 -7.54 5.55
N GLU A 17 -18.83 -7.67 6.36
CA GLU A 17 -18.88 -7.32 7.77
C GLU A 17 -19.04 -5.81 7.99
N LEU A 18 -18.35 -4.99 7.19
CA LEU A 18 -18.51 -3.54 7.18
C LEU A 18 -19.95 -3.16 6.83
N LEU A 19 -20.49 -3.73 5.75
CA LEU A 19 -21.88 -3.52 5.32
C LEU A 19 -22.89 -3.91 6.41
N ARG A 20 -22.67 -5.04 7.09
CA ARG A 20 -23.55 -5.51 8.16
C ARG A 20 -23.58 -4.57 9.37
N ARG A 21 -22.43 -3.98 9.73
CA ARG A 21 -22.31 -3.11 10.91
C ARG A 21 -22.65 -1.65 10.63
N HIS A 22 -22.24 -1.15 9.48
CA HIS A 22 -22.21 0.28 9.14
C HIS A 22 -22.94 0.61 7.84
N GLY A 23 -23.64 -0.35 7.21
CA GLY A 23 -24.29 -0.14 5.91
C GLY A 23 -25.27 1.04 5.87
N GLY A 24 -25.93 1.35 6.99
CA GLY A 24 -26.82 2.50 7.13
C GLY A 24 -26.13 3.81 7.53
N ASP A 25 -24.87 3.76 7.97
CA ASP A 25 -24.09 4.95 8.31
C ASP A 25 -23.68 5.67 7.02
N THR A 26 -23.60 7.01 7.08
CA THR A 26 -22.92 7.75 6.01
C THR A 26 -21.42 7.46 6.05
N LEU A 27 -20.72 7.62 4.93
CA LEU A 27 -19.27 7.49 4.91
C LEU A 27 -18.61 8.44 5.91
N LEU A 28 -19.09 9.70 5.99
CA LEU A 28 -18.58 10.66 6.98
C LEU A 28 -18.75 10.17 8.42
N ALA A 29 -19.91 9.60 8.76
CA ALA A 29 -20.17 9.04 10.09
C ALA A 29 -19.29 7.82 10.39
N TYR A 30 -19.08 6.95 9.41
CA TYR A 30 -18.16 5.82 9.53
C TYR A 30 -16.72 6.28 9.78
N LEU A 31 -16.21 7.24 8.99
CA LEU A 31 -14.86 7.80 9.18
C LEU A 31 -14.69 8.41 10.57
N GLY A 32 -15.69 9.12 11.08
CA GLY A 32 -15.66 9.72 12.42
C GLY A 32 -15.50 8.70 13.55
N GLN A 33 -15.88 7.44 13.31
CA GLN A 33 -15.73 6.35 14.28
C GLN A 33 -14.33 5.71 14.24
N LEU A 34 -13.54 5.94 13.19
CA LEU A 34 -12.21 5.36 13.04
C LEU A 34 -11.19 6.12 13.89
N HIS A 35 -10.66 5.46 14.91
CA HIS A 35 -9.62 6.00 15.78
C HIS A 35 -8.69 4.88 16.23
N HIS A 36 -7.45 5.26 16.50
CA HIS A 36 -6.50 4.38 17.17
C HIS A 36 -6.95 4.11 18.61
N ARG A 37 -6.74 2.88 19.08
CA ARG A 37 -6.94 2.48 20.47
C ARG A 37 -5.58 2.17 21.08
N PRO A 38 -5.08 3.01 22.01
CA PRO A 38 -3.75 2.84 22.58
C PRO A 38 -3.56 1.48 23.24
N LEU A 39 -2.42 0.87 22.97
CA LEU A 39 -1.92 -0.34 23.62
C LEU A 39 -0.45 -0.11 24.02
N PRO A 40 0.11 -0.92 24.94
CA PRO A 40 1.55 -0.90 25.18
C PRO A 40 2.33 -1.23 23.89
N ASP A 41 3.46 -0.54 23.69
CA ASP A 41 4.41 -0.86 22.63
C ASP A 41 5.17 -2.15 22.98
N ILE A 42 5.23 -3.11 22.06
CA ILE A 42 6.15 -4.27 22.18
C ILE A 42 7.55 -3.86 21.70
N LEU A 43 7.59 -3.13 20.58
CA LEU A 43 8.78 -2.44 20.08
C LEU A 43 8.50 -0.93 19.99
N PRO A 44 9.53 -0.06 20.07
CA PRO A 44 9.32 1.37 20.10
C PRO A 44 8.63 1.90 18.84
N SER A 45 7.47 2.55 19.01
CA SER A 45 6.79 3.25 17.91
C SER A 45 7.64 4.39 17.31
N GLU A 46 8.51 5.00 18.12
CA GLU A 46 9.40 6.11 17.68
C GLU A 46 10.44 5.68 16.63
N ASP A 47 10.80 4.40 16.58
CA ASP A 47 11.68 3.91 15.51
C ASP A 47 11.00 4.02 14.13
N LEU A 48 9.71 3.67 14.04
CA LEU A 48 8.92 3.84 12.82
C LEU A 48 8.86 5.31 12.39
N LEU A 49 8.61 6.21 13.35
CA LEU A 49 8.53 7.64 13.08
C LEU A 49 9.88 8.22 12.62
N THR A 50 10.97 7.73 13.20
CA THR A 50 12.33 8.09 12.76
C THR A 50 12.57 7.63 11.33
N GLU A 51 12.25 6.39 11.00
CA GLU A 51 12.43 5.86 9.65
C GLU A 51 11.56 6.57 8.59
N VAL A 52 10.34 6.97 8.95
CA VAL A 52 9.48 7.81 8.09
C VAL A 52 10.13 9.17 7.82
N ARG A 53 10.61 9.86 8.86
CA ARG A 53 11.29 11.15 8.70
C ARG A 53 12.55 11.02 7.84
N ASP A 54 13.36 10.01 8.11
CA ASP A 54 14.63 9.78 7.41
C ASP A 54 14.40 9.39 5.94
N TYR A 55 13.31 8.66 5.64
CA TYR A 55 12.91 8.36 4.28
C TYR A 55 12.48 9.60 3.49
N PHE A 56 11.65 10.47 4.07
CA PHE A 56 11.10 11.61 3.34
C PHE A 56 12.02 12.83 3.26
N THR A 57 12.97 12.98 4.17
CA THR A 57 13.94 14.09 4.21
C THR A 57 14.65 14.36 2.86
N PRO A 58 15.23 13.36 2.16
CA PRO A 58 15.90 13.62 0.87
C PRO A 58 14.94 14.07 -0.24
N PHE A 59 13.64 13.76 -0.15
CA PHE A 59 12.66 14.10 -1.18
C PHE A 59 11.98 15.45 -0.93
N PHE A 60 11.70 15.79 0.34
CA PHE A 60 10.81 16.90 0.72
C PHE A 60 11.43 17.87 1.74
N GLY A 61 12.65 17.61 2.22
CA GLY A 61 13.31 18.38 3.27
C GLY A 61 12.85 17.99 4.68
N VAL A 62 13.60 18.46 5.68
CA VAL A 62 13.43 18.08 7.10
C VAL A 62 12.07 18.51 7.66
N GLU A 63 11.59 19.69 7.28
CA GLU A 63 10.32 20.24 7.77
C GLU A 63 9.12 19.38 7.36
N THR A 64 8.95 19.14 6.05
CA THR A 64 7.87 18.29 5.51
C THR A 64 7.95 16.85 6.05
N ALA A 65 9.16 16.30 6.15
CA ALA A 65 9.37 14.96 6.71
C ALA A 65 9.05 14.89 8.21
N GLY A 66 9.36 15.95 8.96
CA GLY A 66 8.98 16.11 10.36
C GLY A 66 7.47 16.18 10.54
N GLU A 67 6.78 17.02 9.75
CA GLU A 67 5.31 17.11 9.78
C GLU A 67 4.65 15.76 9.50
N CYS A 68 5.18 15.00 8.53
CA CYS A 68 4.74 13.65 8.21
C CYS A 68 4.80 12.71 9.44
N ALA A 69 5.96 12.66 10.09
CA ALA A 69 6.15 11.86 11.30
C ALA A 69 5.27 12.35 12.46
N ASP A 70 5.06 13.65 12.60
CA ASP A 70 4.25 14.24 13.65
C ASP A 70 2.75 13.92 13.49
N VAL A 71 2.23 13.93 12.25
CA VAL A 71 0.86 13.47 11.96
C VAL A 71 0.69 12.00 12.38
N LEU A 72 1.65 11.13 12.00
CA LEU A 72 1.62 9.72 12.40
C LEU A 72 1.73 9.54 13.91
N ARG A 73 2.57 10.32 14.59
CA ARG A 73 2.71 10.30 16.05
C ARG A 73 1.41 10.64 16.77
N ARG A 74 0.71 11.68 16.31
CA ARG A 74 -0.56 12.13 16.92
C ARG A 74 -1.70 11.16 16.68
N ARG A 75 -1.79 10.61 15.46
CA ARG A 75 -2.97 9.84 15.03
C ARG A 75 -2.83 8.35 15.23
N ARG A 76 -1.59 7.83 15.20
CA ARG A 76 -1.28 6.40 15.33
C ARG A 76 -2.11 5.50 14.40
N CYS A 77 -2.49 6.04 13.23
CA CYS A 77 -3.10 5.26 12.16
C CYS A 77 -2.28 5.37 10.87
N LEU A 78 -2.22 4.27 10.13
CA LEU A 78 -1.50 4.16 8.87
C LEU A 78 -2.48 3.68 7.79
N SER A 79 -2.63 4.43 6.70
CA SER A 79 -3.23 3.86 5.49
C SER A 79 -2.21 2.91 4.85
N THR A 80 -2.61 1.65 4.65
CA THR A 80 -1.79 0.56 4.06
C THR A 80 -2.52 -0.10 2.88
N ALA A 81 -3.58 0.53 2.38
CA ALA A 81 -4.49 -0.09 1.41
C ALA A 81 -3.93 -0.09 -0.02
N ASN A 82 -3.01 0.81 -0.33
CA ASN A 82 -2.66 1.16 -1.69
C ASN A 82 -1.37 0.51 -2.18
N HIS A 83 -1.23 0.37 -3.49
CA HIS A 83 -0.01 -0.04 -4.14
C HIS A 83 0.86 1.17 -4.47
N HIS A 84 2.18 1.01 -4.46
CA HIS A 84 3.11 2.12 -4.64
C HIS A 84 3.32 2.45 -6.13
N HIS A 85 2.40 3.23 -6.70
CA HIS A 85 2.48 3.74 -8.08
C HIS A 85 1.91 5.14 -8.23
N PRO A 86 2.14 5.83 -9.38
CA PRO A 86 1.41 7.05 -9.71
C PRO A 86 -0.11 6.80 -9.60
N ALA A 87 -0.78 7.53 -8.73
CA ALA A 87 -2.16 7.25 -8.35
C ALA A 87 -3.13 7.64 -9.48
N PHE A 88 -3.38 6.75 -10.44
CA PHE A 88 -4.38 6.96 -11.51
C PHE A 88 -5.58 6.01 -11.44
N GLU A 89 -5.51 4.99 -10.59
CA GLU A 89 -6.61 4.06 -10.37
C GLU A 89 -7.62 4.69 -9.40
N TYR A 90 -8.92 4.67 -9.75
CA TYR A 90 -9.93 5.47 -9.05
C TYR A 90 -10.12 5.06 -7.58
N MET A 91 -10.05 3.77 -7.25
CA MET A 91 -10.18 3.33 -5.86
C MET A 91 -9.03 3.88 -5.01
N THR A 92 -7.82 3.82 -5.56
CA THR A 92 -6.59 4.33 -4.96
C THR A 92 -6.68 5.85 -4.72
N VAL A 93 -7.10 6.61 -5.73
CA VAL A 93 -7.25 8.07 -5.61
C VAL A 93 -8.32 8.42 -4.58
N GLN A 94 -9.50 7.78 -4.65
CA GLN A 94 -10.59 8.06 -3.72
C GLN A 94 -10.27 7.65 -2.28
N ASP A 95 -9.54 6.55 -2.05
CA ASP A 95 -9.05 6.17 -0.71
C ASP A 95 -8.08 7.22 -0.15
N THR A 96 -7.21 7.80 -0.97
CA THR A 96 -6.29 8.85 -0.48
C THR A 96 -6.99 10.15 -0.10
N ILE A 97 -7.99 10.56 -0.87
CA ILE A 97 -8.86 11.70 -0.51
C ILE A 97 -9.68 11.37 0.74
N LEU A 98 -10.15 10.12 0.87
CA LEU A 98 -10.89 9.66 2.04
C LEU A 98 -10.02 9.70 3.31
N CYS A 99 -8.76 9.30 3.20
CA CYS A 99 -7.78 9.36 4.29
C CYS A 99 -7.42 10.80 4.68
N ASP A 100 -7.19 11.70 3.70
CA ASP A 100 -7.03 13.14 3.97
C ASP A 100 -8.25 13.66 4.73
N ARG A 101 -9.45 13.34 4.24
CA ARG A 101 -10.68 13.76 4.90
C ARG A 101 -10.80 13.20 6.31
N TRP A 102 -10.47 11.94 6.53
CA TRP A 102 -10.43 11.34 7.86
C TRP A 102 -9.50 12.14 8.79
N LEU A 103 -8.27 12.48 8.38
CA LEU A 103 -7.37 13.31 9.20
C LEU A 103 -8.01 14.64 9.59
N ARG A 104 -8.79 15.27 8.71
CA ARG A 104 -9.52 16.52 9.02
C ARG A 104 -10.58 16.32 10.09
N THR A 105 -11.32 15.21 10.02
CA THR A 105 -12.30 14.87 11.07
C THR A 105 -11.63 14.63 12.42
N GLN A 106 -10.34 14.27 12.42
CA GLN A 106 -9.53 14.13 13.63
C GLN A 106 -8.90 15.46 14.10
N GLY A 107 -9.09 16.56 13.36
CA GLY A 107 -8.57 17.88 13.70
C GLY A 107 -7.20 18.23 13.11
N GLU A 108 -6.68 17.45 12.16
CA GLU A 108 -5.47 17.85 11.42
C GLU A 108 -5.75 18.96 10.42
N THR A 109 -4.93 20.02 10.43
CA THR A 109 -5.07 21.18 9.52
C THR A 109 -3.91 21.34 8.54
N GLY A 110 -2.80 20.62 8.73
CA GLY A 110 -1.59 20.66 7.89
C GLY A 110 -1.79 20.16 6.46
N ALA A 111 -0.82 20.40 5.58
CA ALA A 111 -0.93 19.96 4.17
C ALA A 111 -0.50 18.50 3.99
N VAL A 112 0.34 17.97 4.89
CA VAL A 112 0.94 16.65 4.75
C VAL A 112 -0.04 15.53 5.12
N VAL A 113 -0.16 14.54 4.24
CA VAL A 113 -0.98 13.34 4.45
C VAL A 113 -0.13 12.09 4.21
N PRO A 114 0.18 11.31 5.26
CA PRO A 114 1.05 10.14 5.17
C PRO A 114 0.33 8.88 4.68
N PHE A 115 0.98 8.11 3.82
CA PHE A 115 0.51 6.82 3.31
C PHE A 115 1.64 5.79 3.34
N LEU A 116 1.33 4.57 3.77
CA LEU A 116 2.13 3.38 3.49
C LEU A 116 1.53 2.63 2.31
N SER A 117 2.37 2.09 1.45
CA SER A 117 1.91 1.46 0.20
C SER A 117 2.80 0.28 -0.19
N CYS A 118 2.22 -0.71 -0.87
CA CYS A 118 2.92 -1.95 -1.22
C CYS A 118 3.69 -1.79 -2.54
N ALA A 119 5.00 -2.02 -2.50
CA ALA A 119 5.89 -1.94 -3.68
C ALA A 119 6.40 -3.31 -4.17
N ASN A 120 6.15 -4.40 -3.44
CA ASN A 120 6.50 -5.75 -3.92
C ASN A 120 5.62 -6.30 -5.06
N PRO A 121 4.35 -5.90 -5.23
CA PRO A 121 3.53 -6.46 -6.29
C PRO A 121 4.13 -6.26 -7.69
N ARG A 122 3.75 -7.16 -8.60
CA ARG A 122 4.18 -7.12 -9.99
C ARG A 122 3.40 -6.08 -10.78
N LEU A 123 3.98 -5.59 -11.88
CA LEU A 123 3.33 -4.64 -12.77
C LEU A 123 2.03 -5.16 -13.44
N ASP A 124 1.80 -6.47 -13.47
CA ASP A 124 0.56 -7.09 -13.98
C ASP A 124 -0.53 -7.26 -12.92
N ASN A 125 -0.32 -6.77 -11.69
CA ASN A 125 -1.37 -6.72 -10.69
C ASN A 125 -2.55 -5.87 -11.21
N ASN A 126 -3.77 -6.33 -10.98
CA ASN A 126 -5.01 -5.73 -11.49
C ASN A 126 -5.21 -4.26 -11.10
N VAL A 127 -4.70 -3.84 -9.94
CA VAL A 127 -4.80 -2.44 -9.49
C VAL A 127 -3.59 -1.59 -9.92
N TYR A 128 -2.62 -2.17 -10.62
CA TYR A 128 -1.46 -1.46 -11.11
C TYR A 128 -1.72 -0.89 -12.52
N PRO A 129 -1.80 0.44 -12.67
CA PRO A 129 -2.23 1.04 -13.93
C PRO A 129 -1.16 0.96 -15.04
N ARG A 130 0.12 0.73 -14.68
CA ARG A 130 1.30 0.76 -15.56
C ARG A 130 1.43 2.05 -16.40
N GLY A 131 0.72 3.10 -16.02
CA GLY A 131 0.45 4.26 -16.87
C GLY A 131 -0.58 5.18 -16.26
N MET A 132 -1.10 6.08 -17.09
CA MET A 132 -2.25 6.92 -16.75
C MET A 132 -3.54 6.20 -17.13
N LEU A 133 -4.58 6.42 -16.33
CA LEU A 133 -5.95 5.93 -16.59
C LEU A 133 -6.88 7.13 -16.71
N VAL A 134 -7.84 7.04 -17.63
CA VAL A 134 -8.92 8.01 -17.80
C VAL A 134 -10.24 7.26 -17.78
N TYR A 135 -11.17 7.69 -16.94
CA TYR A 135 -12.50 7.08 -16.79
C TYR A 135 -13.58 7.89 -17.50
N ASP A 136 -13.41 9.20 -17.66
CA ASP A 136 -14.20 10.00 -18.59
C ASP A 136 -13.75 9.74 -20.03
N CYS A 137 -14.17 8.61 -20.58
CA CYS A 137 -13.70 8.12 -21.88
C CYS A 137 -14.77 7.31 -22.61
N THR A 138 -14.57 7.14 -23.92
CA THR A 138 -15.44 6.31 -24.77
C THR A 138 -14.86 4.92 -25.02
N ALA A 139 -13.82 4.53 -24.27
CA ALA A 139 -13.20 3.22 -24.41
C ALA A 139 -14.20 2.10 -24.03
N PRO A 140 -14.27 0.97 -24.76
CA PRO A 140 -15.25 -0.09 -24.49
C PRO A 140 -15.18 -0.68 -23.09
N GLU A 141 -13.99 -0.68 -22.49
CA GLU A 141 -13.75 -1.21 -21.15
C GLU A 141 -14.09 -0.20 -20.03
N GLY A 142 -14.65 0.97 -20.37
CA GLY A 142 -14.94 2.05 -19.43
C GLY A 142 -13.70 2.75 -18.86
N CYS A 143 -12.53 2.46 -19.42
CA CYS A 143 -11.26 3.06 -19.02
C CYS A 143 -10.27 3.11 -20.19
N LEU A 144 -9.77 4.31 -20.50
CA LEU A 144 -8.69 4.52 -21.44
C LEU A 144 -7.35 4.40 -20.71
N ARG A 145 -6.50 3.49 -21.19
CA ARG A 145 -5.16 3.26 -20.64
C ARG A 145 -4.07 3.89 -21.50
N LEU A 146 -3.18 4.65 -20.86
CA LEU A 146 -2.01 5.28 -21.47
C LEU A 146 -0.75 4.74 -20.78
N PRO A 147 -0.21 3.60 -21.23
CA PRO A 147 0.88 2.92 -20.55
C PRO A 147 2.20 3.68 -20.67
N PHE A 148 2.97 3.73 -19.57
CA PHE A 148 4.39 4.11 -19.60
C PHE A 148 5.27 2.87 -19.81
N TYR A 149 4.94 1.78 -19.13
CA TYR A 149 5.75 0.57 -19.16
C TYR A 149 5.28 -0.41 -20.25
N PRO A 150 6.22 -1.01 -21.01
CA PRO A 150 5.87 -2.02 -22.00
C PRO A 150 5.43 -3.32 -21.34
N PHE A 151 4.56 -4.07 -22.03
CA PHE A 151 4.02 -5.35 -21.55
C PHE A 151 5.09 -6.42 -21.25
N LYS A 152 6.29 -6.29 -21.81
CA LYS A 152 7.44 -7.16 -21.50
C LYS A 152 7.88 -7.09 -20.03
N LEU A 153 7.65 -5.97 -19.35
CA LEU A 153 8.01 -5.78 -17.94
C LEU A 153 6.88 -6.18 -16.97
N ARG A 154 5.76 -6.72 -17.46
CA ARG A 154 4.57 -7.00 -16.64
C ARG A 154 4.84 -7.87 -15.39
N HIS A 155 5.84 -8.75 -15.41
CA HIS A 155 6.17 -9.61 -14.28
C HIS A 155 7.26 -9.03 -13.36
N ALA A 156 7.78 -7.84 -13.66
CA ALA A 156 8.76 -7.16 -12.83
C ALA A 156 8.11 -6.61 -11.55
N CYS A 157 8.89 -6.66 -10.46
CA CYS A 157 8.58 -6.12 -9.15
C CYS A 157 8.69 -4.60 -9.16
N VAL A 158 7.63 -3.92 -8.72
CA VAL A 158 7.57 -2.45 -8.72
C VAL A 158 8.73 -1.81 -7.94
N ALA A 159 9.14 -2.42 -6.82
CA ALA A 159 10.23 -1.95 -5.99
C ALA A 159 11.59 -1.86 -6.72
N ALA A 160 11.73 -2.51 -7.88
CA ALA A 160 13.00 -2.67 -8.59
C ALA A 160 12.95 -2.22 -10.06
N VAL A 161 11.81 -1.69 -10.52
CA VAL A 161 11.69 -1.16 -11.88
C VAL A 161 12.30 0.24 -11.96
N GLU A 162 13.03 0.50 -13.04
CA GLU A 162 13.59 1.81 -13.36
C GLU A 162 12.51 2.90 -13.44
N GLY A 163 12.89 4.14 -13.16
CA GLY A 163 11.99 5.29 -13.29
C GLY A 163 11.38 5.44 -14.68
N ILE A 164 10.26 6.16 -14.75
CA ILE A 164 9.62 6.61 -15.98
C ILE A 164 10.58 7.57 -16.69
N SER A 165 11.07 7.16 -17.86
CA SER A 165 12.01 7.94 -18.66
C SER A 165 11.32 8.98 -19.55
N PRO A 166 12.03 10.01 -20.03
CA PRO A 166 11.47 10.98 -20.97
C PRO A 166 10.90 10.32 -22.24
N ASP A 167 11.58 9.31 -22.79
CA ASP A 167 11.10 8.57 -23.96
C ASP A 167 9.76 7.85 -23.68
N MET A 168 9.57 7.31 -22.46
CA MET A 168 8.29 6.71 -22.08
C MET A 168 7.18 7.77 -22.01
N VAL A 169 7.49 8.97 -21.51
CA VAL A 169 6.56 10.10 -21.49
C VAL A 169 6.18 10.52 -22.92
N ASP A 170 7.15 10.65 -23.81
CA ASP A 170 6.90 11.02 -25.22
C ASP A 170 6.02 9.99 -25.94
N ASN A 171 6.25 8.71 -25.69
CA ASN A 171 5.41 7.63 -26.21
C ASN A 171 3.97 7.71 -25.68
N ALA A 172 3.79 7.98 -24.40
CA ALA A 172 2.47 8.18 -23.81
C ALA A 172 1.76 9.42 -24.37
N LEU A 173 2.48 10.53 -24.59
CA LEU A 173 1.96 11.75 -25.23
C LEU A 173 1.58 11.53 -26.70
N ASN A 174 2.35 10.75 -27.43
CA ASN A 174 2.00 10.36 -28.80
C ASN A 174 0.73 9.51 -28.84
N ARG A 175 0.58 8.57 -27.89
CA ARG A 175 -0.64 7.78 -27.76
C ARG A 175 -1.84 8.66 -27.38
N LEU A 176 -1.68 9.56 -26.41
CA LEU A 176 -2.73 10.50 -26.01
C LEU A 176 -3.25 11.29 -27.21
N ARG A 177 -2.35 11.88 -28.02
CA ARG A 177 -2.72 12.61 -29.25
C ARG A 177 -3.52 11.76 -30.24
N GLN A 178 -3.22 10.47 -30.37
CA GLN A 178 -3.98 9.56 -31.24
C GLN A 178 -5.38 9.31 -30.69
N GLU A 179 -5.50 9.06 -29.39
CA GLU A 179 -6.77 8.76 -28.72
C GLU A 179 -7.68 10.01 -28.67
N THR A 180 -7.12 11.20 -28.50
CA THR A 180 -7.85 12.47 -28.62
C THR A 180 -8.43 12.65 -30.03
N ARG A 181 -7.66 12.37 -31.09
CA ARG A 181 -8.17 12.43 -32.48
C ARG A 181 -9.28 11.43 -32.76
N ARG A 182 -9.30 10.31 -32.03
CA ARG A 182 -10.37 9.29 -32.11
C ARG A 182 -11.60 9.64 -31.30
N GLY A 183 -11.57 10.73 -30.51
CA GLY A 183 -12.65 11.09 -29.59
C GLY A 183 -12.73 10.16 -28.38
N SER A 184 -11.63 9.49 -28.02
CA SER A 184 -11.58 8.56 -26.87
C SER A 184 -11.62 9.27 -25.52
N CYS A 185 -11.20 10.53 -25.47
CA CYS A 185 -11.30 11.42 -24.30
C CYS A 185 -11.46 12.87 -24.78
N SER A 186 -11.88 13.76 -23.88
CA SER A 186 -12.07 15.18 -24.20
C SER A 186 -10.74 15.91 -24.46
N LEU A 187 -10.79 17.03 -25.20
CA LEU A 187 -9.62 17.91 -25.39
C LEU A 187 -9.11 18.46 -24.05
N ARG A 188 -10.02 18.81 -23.12
CA ARG A 188 -9.65 19.34 -21.80
C ARG A 188 -8.89 18.30 -20.97
N THR A 189 -9.33 17.06 -21.00
CA THR A 189 -8.65 15.93 -20.34
C THR A 189 -7.27 15.71 -20.96
N ALA A 190 -7.17 15.73 -22.29
CA ALA A 190 -5.90 15.59 -22.99
C ALA A 190 -4.91 16.70 -22.63
N ASP A 191 -5.35 17.97 -22.62
CA ASP A 191 -4.53 19.11 -22.23
C ASP A 191 -4.05 19.00 -20.78
N ALA A 192 -4.92 18.55 -19.86
CA ALA A 192 -4.57 18.34 -18.46
C ALA A 192 -3.50 17.25 -18.29
N LEU A 193 -3.63 16.12 -18.99
CA LEU A 193 -2.65 15.04 -18.97
C LEU A 193 -1.33 15.45 -19.64
N GLU A 194 -1.37 16.22 -20.73
CA GLU A 194 -0.16 16.74 -21.36
C GLU A 194 0.60 17.67 -20.41
N ARG A 195 -0.10 18.59 -19.72
CA ARG A 195 0.52 19.43 -18.69
C ARG A 195 1.12 18.59 -17.57
N PHE A 196 0.41 17.58 -17.07
CA PHE A 196 0.94 16.67 -16.05
C PHE A 196 2.24 15.98 -16.51
N CYS A 197 2.26 15.41 -17.71
CA CYS A 197 3.45 14.78 -18.26
C CYS A 197 4.64 15.76 -18.31
N ARG A 198 4.42 16.99 -18.77
CA ARG A 198 5.48 17.98 -18.94
C ARG A 198 5.94 18.61 -17.63
N GLU A 199 5.02 18.95 -16.74
CA GLU A 199 5.31 19.68 -15.50
C GLU A 199 5.68 18.78 -14.33
N VAL A 200 5.21 17.53 -14.31
CA VAL A 200 5.46 16.58 -13.22
C VAL A 200 6.45 15.53 -13.64
N LEU A 201 6.10 14.71 -14.63
CA LEU A 201 6.94 13.56 -14.99
C LEU A 201 8.29 14.00 -15.51
N LEU A 202 8.36 15.03 -16.35
CA LEU A 202 9.62 15.58 -16.87
C LEU A 202 10.30 16.61 -15.96
N SER A 203 9.78 16.85 -14.75
CA SER A 203 10.43 17.78 -13.82
C SER A 203 11.77 17.24 -13.34
N ASP A 204 12.73 18.14 -13.10
CA ASP A 204 14.03 17.81 -12.50
C ASP A 204 13.89 16.99 -11.21
N ARG A 205 12.88 17.28 -10.40
CA ARG A 205 12.67 16.62 -9.11
C ARG A 205 12.31 15.14 -9.30
N VAL A 206 11.46 14.81 -10.26
CA VAL A 206 11.09 13.43 -10.59
C VAL A 206 12.23 12.75 -11.35
N GLN A 207 12.84 13.41 -12.33
CA GLN A 207 13.87 12.81 -13.17
C GLN A 207 15.21 12.56 -12.45
N ARG A 208 15.47 13.20 -11.30
CA ARG A 208 16.59 12.87 -10.41
C ARG A 208 16.41 11.56 -9.64
N CYS A 209 15.19 11.03 -9.55
CA CYS A 209 14.92 9.76 -8.87
C CYS A 209 15.26 8.59 -9.81
N GLY A 210 16.01 7.59 -9.34
CA GLY A 210 16.52 6.50 -10.17
C GLY A 210 15.51 5.38 -10.41
N THR A 211 14.59 5.16 -9.47
CA THR A 211 13.61 4.07 -9.51
C THR A 211 12.18 4.57 -9.62
N LEU A 212 11.28 3.74 -10.14
CA LEU A 212 9.84 4.03 -10.17
C LEU A 212 9.29 4.28 -8.76
N ARG A 213 9.81 3.56 -7.77
CA ARG A 213 9.47 3.71 -6.36
C ARG A 213 9.78 5.12 -5.84
N GLU A 214 10.99 5.61 -6.09
CA GLU A 214 11.37 6.97 -5.68
C GLU A 214 10.58 8.04 -6.46
N GLN A 215 10.40 7.84 -7.77
CA GLN A 215 9.60 8.75 -8.59
C GLN A 215 8.16 8.83 -8.09
N THR A 216 7.53 7.70 -7.79
CA THR A 216 6.16 7.62 -7.29
C THR A 216 5.97 8.47 -6.04
N THR A 217 6.93 8.40 -5.11
CA THR A 217 6.93 9.19 -3.88
C THR A 217 6.79 10.69 -4.18
N VAL A 218 7.54 11.20 -5.16
CA VAL A 218 7.49 12.60 -5.58
C VAL A 218 6.25 12.92 -6.43
N ILE A 219 5.91 12.04 -7.38
CA ILE A 219 4.79 12.21 -8.31
C ILE A 219 3.47 12.34 -7.54
N ASN A 220 3.20 11.46 -6.58
CA ASN A 220 1.93 11.49 -5.84
C ASN A 220 1.78 12.74 -4.97
N ALA A 221 2.88 13.23 -4.39
CA ALA A 221 2.88 14.51 -3.68
C ALA A 221 2.51 15.67 -4.63
N MET A 222 3.13 15.73 -5.82
CA MET A 222 2.85 16.77 -6.82
C MET A 222 1.45 16.66 -7.45
N LEU A 223 0.91 15.45 -7.59
CA LEU A 223 -0.45 15.22 -8.08
C LEU A 223 -1.48 15.73 -7.09
N SER A 224 -1.32 15.36 -5.82
CA SER A 224 -2.29 15.71 -4.77
C SER A 224 -2.49 17.21 -4.57
N GLN A 225 -1.45 18.01 -4.83
CA GLN A 225 -1.52 19.48 -4.79
C GLN A 225 -2.50 20.07 -5.80
N ARG A 226 -2.89 19.32 -6.83
CA ARG A 226 -3.76 19.76 -7.92
C ARG A 226 -5.18 19.21 -7.82
N TYR A 227 -5.49 18.38 -6.83
CA TYR A 227 -6.80 17.74 -6.73
C TYR A 227 -7.90 18.71 -6.29
N PHE A 228 -7.56 19.75 -5.54
CA PHE A 228 -8.55 20.62 -4.91
C PHE A 228 -8.50 22.06 -5.41
N THR A 229 -9.65 22.73 -5.40
CA THR A 229 -9.77 24.15 -5.78
C THR A 229 -9.44 25.09 -4.62
N ASP A 230 -9.62 24.63 -3.40
CA ASP A 230 -9.54 25.39 -2.15
C ASP A 230 -8.38 24.93 -1.23
N ARG A 231 -7.58 23.96 -1.67
CA ARG A 231 -6.40 23.45 -0.95
C ARG A 231 -5.36 22.83 -1.89
N ALA A 232 -4.12 22.74 -1.41
CA ALA A 232 -3.04 21.97 -2.04
C ALA A 232 -2.38 21.01 -1.02
N PRO A 233 -2.97 19.84 -0.72
CA PRO A 233 -2.34 18.87 0.16
C PRO A 233 -1.09 18.24 -0.50
N GLN A 234 -0.26 17.61 0.32
CA GLN A 234 0.91 16.83 -0.09
C GLN A 234 0.77 15.40 0.42
N TYR A 235 0.33 14.51 -0.46
CA TYR A 235 0.20 13.09 -0.15
C TYR A 235 1.57 12.42 -0.24
N LEU A 236 2.11 12.01 0.90
CA LEU A 236 3.46 11.44 1.00
C LEU A 236 3.37 9.92 1.14
N TRP A 237 3.90 9.21 0.13
CA TRP A 237 3.78 7.77 0.02
C TRP A 237 5.12 7.12 0.33
N MET A 238 5.14 6.23 1.32
CA MET A 238 6.29 5.41 1.63
C MET A 238 6.02 3.95 1.28
N PRO A 239 6.94 3.26 0.60
CA PRO A 239 6.87 1.82 0.42
C PRO A 239 6.96 1.11 1.79
N MET A 240 5.94 0.33 2.13
CA MET A 240 5.87 -0.38 3.40
C MET A 240 7.02 -1.38 3.55
N GLU A 241 7.45 -2.01 2.46
CA GLU A 241 8.57 -2.95 2.47
C GLU A 241 9.90 -2.25 2.71
N THR A 242 10.04 -1.00 2.24
CA THR A 242 11.22 -0.17 2.56
C THR A 242 11.23 0.22 4.05
N LEU A 243 10.07 0.63 4.60
CA LEU A 243 9.95 0.89 6.04
C LEU A 243 10.33 -0.35 6.86
N THR A 244 9.74 -1.48 6.50
CA THR A 244 9.93 -2.76 7.18
C THR A 244 11.39 -3.20 7.11
N ALA A 245 12.05 -3.10 5.97
CA ALA A 245 13.47 -3.46 5.84
C ALA A 245 14.37 -2.64 6.79
N ARG A 246 14.08 -1.34 6.95
CA ARG A 246 14.83 -0.46 7.86
C ARG A 246 14.53 -0.74 9.33
N LEU A 247 13.28 -1.04 9.68
CA LEU A 247 12.92 -1.46 11.04
C LEU A 247 13.57 -2.78 11.42
N LEU A 248 13.50 -3.79 10.53
CA LEU A 248 14.18 -5.06 10.71
C LEU A 248 15.68 -4.88 10.93
N GLU A 249 16.35 -4.01 10.17
CA GLU A 249 17.77 -3.73 10.39
C GLU A 249 18.07 -3.24 11.83
N ARG A 250 17.16 -2.49 12.46
CA ARG A 250 17.30 -2.03 13.85
C ARG A 250 17.01 -3.18 14.80
N ASP A 251 15.88 -3.85 14.61
CA ASP A 251 15.37 -4.87 15.54
C ASP A 251 16.24 -6.13 15.56
N LEU A 252 16.88 -6.46 14.44
CA LEU A 252 17.85 -7.56 14.34
C LEU A 252 19.15 -7.31 15.13
N ARG A 253 19.38 -6.10 15.68
CA ARG A 253 20.56 -5.80 16.53
C ARG A 253 20.32 -6.16 17.99
N THR A 254 19.08 -6.42 18.38
CA THR A 254 18.69 -6.71 19.76
C THR A 254 18.19 -8.14 19.84
N GLU A 255 18.95 -9.03 20.46
CA GLU A 255 18.62 -10.47 20.52
C GLU A 255 17.27 -10.73 21.20
N ASP A 256 16.95 -9.96 22.24
CA ASP A 256 15.69 -10.11 22.99
C ASP A 256 14.48 -9.46 22.30
N ALA A 257 14.66 -8.70 21.22
CA ALA A 257 13.54 -8.12 20.48
C ALA A 257 12.64 -9.25 19.92
N LEU A 258 11.33 -9.10 20.03
CA LEU A 258 10.40 -10.16 19.65
C LEU A 258 10.58 -10.59 18.19
N THR A 259 10.86 -9.67 17.26
CA THR A 259 11.22 -10.00 15.87
C THR A 259 12.40 -10.97 15.79
N CYS A 260 13.45 -10.72 16.56
CA CYS A 260 14.66 -11.54 16.62
C CYS A 260 14.33 -12.93 17.19
N GLN A 261 13.55 -12.98 18.27
CA GLN A 261 13.06 -14.23 18.85
C GLN A 261 12.22 -15.02 17.83
N MET A 262 11.28 -14.38 17.12
CA MET A 262 10.44 -15.02 16.11
C MET A 262 11.23 -15.60 14.93
N LEU A 263 12.30 -14.93 14.51
CA LEU A 263 13.13 -15.35 13.38
C LEU A 263 14.19 -16.39 13.77
N PHE A 264 14.78 -16.33 14.96
CA PHE A 264 15.96 -17.14 15.29
C PHE A 264 15.72 -18.20 16.37
N ARG A 265 14.79 -18.00 17.31
CA ARG A 265 14.43 -19.04 18.29
C ARG A 265 13.64 -20.14 17.59
N ARG A 266 14.21 -21.34 17.55
CA ARG A 266 13.71 -22.46 16.72
C ARG A 266 12.29 -22.85 17.07
N GLU A 267 11.96 -22.92 18.36
CA GLU A 267 10.66 -23.35 18.87
C GLU A 267 9.57 -22.35 18.44
N LEU A 268 9.80 -21.06 18.68
CA LEU A 268 8.87 -20.00 18.30
C LEU A 268 8.71 -19.93 16.78
N ARG A 269 9.82 -19.93 16.03
CA ARG A 269 9.80 -19.92 14.56
C ARG A 269 9.01 -21.10 14.00
N ALA A 270 9.22 -22.30 14.54
CA ALA A 270 8.52 -23.50 14.06
C ALA A 270 7.02 -23.43 14.33
N SER A 271 6.60 -22.96 15.51
CA SER A 271 5.19 -22.74 15.82
C SER A 271 4.58 -21.67 14.90
N LEU A 272 5.27 -20.54 14.69
CA LEU A 272 4.84 -19.50 13.74
C LEU A 272 4.66 -20.02 12.32
N LEU A 273 5.63 -20.79 11.82
CA LEU A 273 5.57 -21.38 10.48
C LEU A 273 4.35 -22.28 10.29
N ARG A 274 3.98 -23.04 11.32
CA ARG A 274 2.81 -23.90 11.31
C ARG A 274 1.51 -23.11 11.43
N GLU A 275 1.43 -22.18 12.39
CA GLU A 275 0.20 -21.46 12.71
C GLU A 275 -0.25 -20.45 11.64
N LEU A 276 0.69 -20.03 10.79
CA LEU A 276 0.43 -19.11 9.68
C LEU A 276 0.44 -19.81 8.31
N ASP A 277 0.58 -21.14 8.27
CA ASP A 277 0.49 -21.89 7.03
C ASP A 277 -0.95 -21.88 6.47
N GLY A 278 -1.08 -21.52 5.20
CA GLY A 278 -2.37 -21.33 4.53
C GLY A 278 -3.02 -19.96 4.76
N VAL A 279 -2.43 -19.09 5.59
CA VAL A 279 -2.95 -17.73 5.81
C VAL A 279 -2.60 -16.85 4.60
N SER A 280 -3.61 -16.16 4.05
CA SER A 280 -3.40 -15.22 2.94
C SER A 280 -2.38 -14.14 3.33
N GLY A 281 -1.46 -13.83 2.42
CA GLY A 281 -0.34 -12.92 2.70
C GLY A 281 0.87 -13.57 3.41
N CYS A 282 0.77 -14.82 3.84
CA CYS A 282 1.86 -15.62 4.40
C CYS A 282 2.39 -16.63 3.37
N TRP A 283 2.25 -17.92 3.64
CA TRP A 283 2.73 -19.04 2.83
C TRP A 283 1.69 -20.17 2.80
N THR A 284 1.87 -21.12 1.88
CA THR A 284 1.08 -22.35 1.83
C THR A 284 2.01 -23.51 1.50
N GLY A 285 2.35 -24.30 2.51
CA GLY A 285 3.40 -25.31 2.48
C GLY A 285 4.62 -24.84 1.69
N ASN A 286 4.96 -25.60 0.64
CA ASN A 286 6.03 -25.22 -0.29
C ASN A 286 5.53 -24.65 -1.63
N THR A 287 4.23 -24.46 -1.80
CA THR A 287 3.60 -24.16 -3.11
C THR A 287 3.19 -22.68 -3.28
N GLY A 288 2.95 -21.95 -2.18
CA GLY A 288 2.50 -20.56 -2.22
C GLY A 288 3.24 -19.63 -1.25
N GLY A 289 3.34 -18.34 -1.60
CA GLY A 289 3.87 -17.29 -0.72
C GLY A 289 5.38 -17.36 -0.44
N THR A 290 5.83 -16.77 0.67
CA THR A 290 7.24 -16.81 1.10
C THR A 290 7.43 -16.99 2.60
N HIS A 291 8.43 -17.76 3.03
CA HIS A 291 8.82 -17.81 4.44
C HIS A 291 9.59 -16.53 4.77
N PHE A 292 8.88 -15.57 5.37
CA PHE A 292 9.37 -14.27 5.84
C PHE A 292 9.81 -13.29 4.75
N PHE A 293 10.66 -13.70 3.80
CA PHE A 293 11.29 -12.80 2.83
C PHE A 293 11.17 -13.29 1.40
N TRP A 294 11.04 -12.38 0.44
CA TRP A 294 11.19 -12.64 -0.99
C TRP A 294 12.64 -12.41 -1.42
N GLY A 295 13.15 -13.26 -2.31
CA GLY A 295 14.33 -12.92 -3.08
C GLY A 295 13.96 -12.06 -4.28
N LEU A 296 14.82 -11.11 -4.62
CA LEU A 296 14.71 -10.28 -5.82
C LEU A 296 15.95 -10.51 -6.69
N ASP A 297 15.76 -10.87 -7.96
CA ASP A 297 16.87 -11.07 -8.88
C ASP A 297 17.13 -9.86 -9.79
N ARG A 298 18.22 -9.94 -10.57
CA ARG A 298 18.65 -8.90 -11.51
C ARG A 298 17.68 -8.62 -12.66
N ARG A 299 16.63 -9.43 -12.85
CA ARG A 299 15.53 -9.16 -13.81
C ARG A 299 14.34 -8.47 -13.13
N ALA A 300 14.54 -7.98 -11.91
CA ALA A 300 13.49 -7.46 -11.05
C ALA A 300 12.38 -8.49 -10.77
N ALA A 301 12.67 -9.79 -10.86
CA ALA A 301 11.68 -10.83 -10.58
C ALA A 301 11.75 -11.27 -9.13
N LEU A 302 10.59 -11.31 -8.46
CA LEU A 302 10.46 -11.90 -7.14
C LEU A 302 10.43 -13.42 -7.24
N PHE A 303 11.16 -14.07 -6.34
CA PHE A 303 11.11 -15.52 -6.16
C PHE A 303 10.97 -15.88 -4.69
N PRO A 304 10.20 -16.95 -4.39
CA PRO A 304 9.95 -17.37 -3.02
C PRO A 304 11.22 -17.91 -2.37
N LEU A 305 11.44 -17.56 -1.10
CA LEU A 305 12.41 -18.21 -0.25
C LEU A 305 11.70 -19.09 0.77
N ARG A 306 12.30 -20.23 1.09
CA ARG A 306 11.77 -21.24 2.01
C ARG A 306 12.81 -21.54 3.06
N LEU A 307 12.39 -21.52 4.31
CA LEU A 307 13.21 -22.06 5.40
C LEU A 307 13.61 -23.52 5.11
N ARG A 308 14.91 -23.78 5.20
CA ARG A 308 15.55 -25.10 5.21
C ARG A 308 16.41 -25.19 6.46
N GLU A 309 16.24 -26.28 7.20
CA GLU A 309 17.05 -26.57 8.38
C GLU A 309 17.84 -27.86 8.13
N SER A 310 19.15 -27.82 8.37
CA SER A 310 20.03 -28.99 8.28
C SER A 310 21.20 -28.85 9.25
N ALA A 311 21.54 -29.93 9.95
CA ALA A 311 22.70 -30.01 10.85
C ALA A 311 22.83 -28.82 11.84
N GLY A 312 21.71 -28.33 12.38
CA GLY A 312 21.68 -27.21 13.33
C GLY A 312 21.81 -25.81 12.70
N ALA A 313 21.92 -25.70 11.38
CA ALA A 313 21.88 -24.43 10.65
C ALA A 313 20.53 -24.23 9.98
N ALA A 314 20.05 -22.99 9.99
CA ALA A 314 18.85 -22.56 9.28
C ALA A 314 19.23 -21.60 8.14
N ALA A 315 18.59 -21.76 6.98
CA ALA A 315 18.77 -20.89 5.83
C ALA A 315 17.46 -20.72 5.07
N LEU A 316 17.34 -19.61 4.35
CA LEU A 316 16.27 -19.35 3.39
C LEU A 316 16.78 -19.73 2.00
N ALA A 317 16.13 -20.70 1.35
CA ALA A 317 16.54 -21.20 0.05
C ALA A 317 15.41 -21.08 -0.99
N GLY A 318 15.77 -20.81 -2.23
CA GLY A 318 14.84 -20.70 -3.35
C GLY A 318 15.54 -20.81 -4.70
N GLN A 319 14.79 -20.64 -5.78
CA GLN A 319 15.32 -20.63 -7.15
C GLN A 319 14.87 -19.34 -7.82
N ASN A 320 15.81 -18.58 -8.39
CA ASN A 320 15.48 -17.31 -9.06
C ASN A 320 14.91 -17.52 -10.47
N SER A 321 14.55 -16.43 -11.17
CA SER A 321 13.97 -16.52 -12.52
C SER A 321 14.95 -17.02 -13.61
N LEU A 322 16.22 -17.18 -13.25
CA LEU A 322 17.29 -17.71 -14.11
C LEU A 322 17.53 -19.20 -13.88
N GLY A 323 16.83 -19.82 -12.92
CA GLY A 323 17.03 -21.20 -12.54
C GLY A 323 18.20 -21.43 -11.56
N GLU A 324 18.82 -20.37 -11.05
CA GLU A 324 19.94 -20.46 -10.12
C GLU A 324 19.41 -20.70 -8.70
N ALA A 325 20.02 -21.65 -7.98
CA ALA A 325 19.73 -21.89 -6.58
C ALA A 325 20.32 -20.75 -5.72
N VAL A 326 19.47 -20.15 -4.90
CA VAL A 326 19.85 -19.07 -3.97
C VAL A 326 19.67 -19.57 -2.54
N THR A 327 20.67 -19.35 -1.70
CA THR A 327 20.61 -19.67 -0.26
C THR A 327 21.11 -18.48 0.53
N VAL A 328 20.32 -18.04 1.51
CA VAL A 328 20.63 -16.95 2.44
C VAL A 328 20.67 -17.54 3.85
N PRO A 329 21.82 -17.52 4.56
CA PRO A 329 21.87 -17.94 5.95
C PRO A 329 20.85 -17.17 6.79
N LEU A 330 20.11 -17.86 7.67
CA LEU A 330 19.17 -17.22 8.57
C LEU A 330 19.91 -16.68 9.80
N THR A 331 20.66 -15.60 9.60
CA THR A 331 21.40 -14.89 10.65
C THR A 331 21.14 -13.39 10.58
N PRO A 332 21.18 -12.65 11.71
CA PRO A 332 20.97 -11.20 11.70
C PRO A 332 21.84 -10.47 10.66
N ARG A 333 23.12 -10.84 10.58
CA ARG A 333 24.08 -10.25 9.65
C ARG A 333 23.69 -10.50 8.18
N ALA A 334 23.45 -11.76 7.80
CA ALA A 334 23.16 -12.09 6.41
C ALA A 334 21.83 -11.48 5.93
N LEU A 335 20.82 -11.44 6.79
CA LEU A 335 19.55 -10.78 6.48
C LEU A 335 19.75 -9.26 6.34
N THR A 336 20.46 -8.62 7.27
CA THR A 336 20.71 -7.17 7.23
C THR A 336 21.48 -6.75 5.98
N GLU A 337 22.54 -7.47 5.61
CA GLU A 337 23.32 -7.17 4.39
C GLU A 337 22.43 -7.21 3.13
N ARG A 338 21.54 -8.21 3.04
CA ARG A 338 20.65 -8.41 1.88
C ARG A 338 19.42 -7.50 1.86
N LEU A 339 18.95 -7.05 3.02
CA LEU A 339 17.92 -6.01 3.12
C LEU A 339 18.47 -4.67 2.63
N ARG A 340 19.72 -4.34 2.99
CA ARG A 340 20.39 -3.11 2.57
C ARG A 340 20.69 -3.06 1.08
N ASP A 341 21.13 -4.18 0.49
CA ASP A 341 21.40 -4.25 -0.95
C ASP A 341 20.12 -4.42 -1.82
N GLY A 342 18.97 -4.66 -1.18
CA GLY A 342 17.67 -4.78 -1.84
C GLY A 342 17.44 -6.13 -2.54
N SER A 343 18.36 -7.09 -2.45
CA SER A 343 18.17 -8.44 -3.00
C SER A 343 17.24 -9.32 -2.16
N LEU A 344 16.93 -8.88 -0.93
CA LEU A 344 15.95 -9.48 -0.04
C LEU A 344 14.88 -8.45 0.32
N LEU A 345 13.62 -8.78 0.11
CA LEU A 345 12.48 -7.91 0.44
C LEU A 345 11.60 -8.57 1.51
N PRO A 346 11.11 -7.81 2.51
CA PRO A 346 10.17 -8.35 3.49
C PRO A 346 8.88 -8.86 2.82
N GLY A 347 8.38 -10.00 3.29
CA GLY A 347 7.04 -10.49 2.94
C GLY A 347 5.95 -9.69 3.63
N LEU A 348 4.71 -9.84 3.17
CA LEU A 348 3.56 -9.07 3.69
C LEU A 348 3.35 -9.29 5.19
N PHE A 349 3.52 -10.52 5.67
CA PHE A 349 3.49 -10.84 7.10
C PHE A 349 4.48 -9.99 7.91
N LEU A 350 5.75 -9.91 7.48
CA LEU A 350 6.75 -9.09 8.18
C LEU A 350 6.39 -7.61 8.16
N CYS A 351 5.79 -7.13 7.08
CA CYS A 351 5.38 -5.73 6.97
C CYS A 351 4.36 -5.35 8.06
N PHE A 352 3.34 -6.19 8.24
CA PHE A 352 2.35 -5.96 9.30
C PHE A 352 2.85 -6.37 10.68
N LEU A 353 3.78 -7.30 10.78
CA LEU A 353 4.47 -7.59 12.03
C LEU A 353 5.13 -6.32 12.56
N GLU A 354 5.99 -5.70 11.76
CA GLU A 354 6.77 -4.53 12.16
C GLU A 354 5.94 -3.25 12.35
N ALA A 355 5.00 -2.98 11.44
CA ALA A 355 4.24 -1.74 11.46
C ALA A 355 3.01 -1.77 12.38
N HIS A 356 2.36 -2.93 12.54
CA HIS A 356 1.05 -3.03 13.20
C HIS A 356 1.05 -3.90 14.46
N PHE A 357 1.62 -5.10 14.40
CA PHE A 357 1.54 -6.04 15.52
C PHE A 357 2.53 -5.69 16.63
N LEU A 358 3.75 -5.29 16.29
CA LEU A 358 4.81 -5.00 17.27
C LEU A 358 4.85 -3.53 17.72
N ARG A 359 4.34 -2.61 16.91
CA ARG A 359 4.29 -1.17 17.23
C ARG A 359 2.85 -0.70 17.37
N ASP A 360 2.62 0.31 18.20
CA ASP A 360 1.28 0.77 18.52
C ASP A 360 0.65 1.69 17.48
N PHE A 361 0.33 1.09 16.33
CA PHE A 361 -0.42 1.70 15.23
C PHE A 361 -1.64 0.86 14.81
N THR A 362 -2.70 1.54 14.41
CA THR A 362 -3.87 0.96 13.73
C THR A 362 -3.69 1.10 12.22
N VAL A 363 -4.05 0.07 11.45
CA VAL A 363 -3.93 0.12 9.98
C VAL A 363 -5.29 0.18 9.30
N PHE A 364 -5.36 0.96 8.22
CA PHE A 364 -6.52 1.09 7.33
C PHE A 364 -6.21 0.43 5.99
N GLY A 365 -7.05 -0.51 5.57
CA GLY A 365 -6.78 -1.39 4.45
C GLY A 365 -7.89 -1.49 3.42
N GLY A 366 -7.64 -2.29 2.39
CA GLY A 366 -8.67 -2.73 1.43
C GLY A 366 -9.47 -3.94 1.91
N PHE A 367 -10.42 -4.37 1.08
CA PHE A 367 -11.41 -5.41 1.39
C PHE A 367 -10.84 -6.80 1.77
N TYR A 368 -9.60 -7.11 1.43
CA TYR A 368 -8.95 -8.35 1.89
C TYR A 368 -8.19 -8.19 3.22
N GLN A 369 -7.73 -6.98 3.53
CA GLN A 369 -6.79 -6.75 4.63
C GLN A 369 -7.33 -7.14 6.00
N PRO A 370 -8.55 -6.74 6.40
CA PRO A 370 -9.05 -7.11 7.71
C PRO A 370 -9.17 -8.62 7.92
N ALA A 371 -9.52 -9.36 6.87
CA ALA A 371 -9.66 -10.81 6.93
C ALA A 371 -8.31 -11.48 7.18
N TYR A 372 -7.29 -11.21 6.35
CA TYR A 372 -6.00 -11.87 6.52
C TYR A 372 -5.26 -11.39 7.78
N LEU A 373 -5.41 -10.13 8.20
CA LEU A 373 -4.80 -9.65 9.46
C LEU A 373 -5.46 -10.29 10.68
N ALA A 374 -6.76 -10.59 10.63
CA ALA A 374 -7.42 -11.31 11.70
C ALA A 374 -6.86 -12.72 11.86
N GLU A 375 -6.58 -13.42 10.75
CA GLU A 375 -5.95 -14.75 10.79
C GLU A 375 -4.48 -14.69 11.19
N MET A 376 -3.70 -13.74 10.66
CA MET A 376 -2.30 -13.53 11.08
C MET A 376 -2.22 -13.28 12.59
N ARG A 377 -3.09 -12.41 13.13
CA ARG A 377 -3.19 -12.13 14.57
C ARG A 377 -3.47 -13.41 15.36
N ARG A 378 -4.43 -14.24 14.94
CA ARG A 378 -4.75 -15.49 15.63
C ARG A 378 -3.58 -16.47 15.60
N GLY A 379 -2.91 -16.62 14.45
CA GLY A 379 -1.74 -17.48 14.30
C GLY A 379 -0.57 -17.03 15.18
N LEU A 380 -0.27 -15.72 15.18
CA LEU A 380 0.72 -15.11 16.07
C LEU A 380 0.44 -15.42 17.54
N VAL A 381 -0.79 -15.16 18.00
CA VAL A 381 -1.18 -15.36 19.40
C VAL A 381 -1.09 -16.83 19.80
N ARG A 382 -1.51 -17.75 18.94
CA ARG A 382 -1.37 -19.20 19.21
C ARG A 382 0.10 -19.60 19.31
N ALA A 383 0.94 -19.13 18.39
CA ALA A 383 2.36 -19.47 18.40
C ALA A 383 3.10 -18.95 19.66
N LEU A 384 2.79 -17.72 20.08
CA LEU A 384 3.36 -17.12 21.29
C LEU A 384 2.93 -17.87 22.55
N ARG A 385 1.62 -18.16 22.69
CA ARG A 385 1.07 -18.88 23.85
C ARG A 385 1.56 -20.32 23.95
N GLU A 386 1.68 -21.02 22.82
CA GLU A 386 2.18 -22.39 22.81
C GLU A 386 3.67 -22.48 23.18
N THR A 387 4.46 -21.50 22.72
CA THR A 387 5.90 -21.46 23.03
C THR A 387 6.16 -21.07 24.49
N GLY A 388 5.27 -20.26 25.09
CA GLY A 388 5.35 -19.77 26.47
C GLY A 388 6.38 -18.65 26.66
N GLY A 389 6.15 -17.83 27.69
CA GLY A 389 7.03 -16.70 28.05
C GLY A 389 6.80 -15.44 27.21
N TYR A 390 5.64 -15.33 26.55
CA TYR A 390 5.22 -14.20 25.72
C TYR A 390 3.75 -13.81 25.99
N GLU A 391 3.28 -14.02 27.22
CA GLU A 391 1.87 -13.87 27.58
C GLU A 391 1.39 -12.42 27.42
N GLU A 392 2.26 -11.45 27.74
CA GLU A 392 1.97 -10.02 27.60
C GLU A 392 1.89 -9.60 26.12
N GLU A 393 2.88 -9.97 25.32
CA GLU A 393 2.92 -9.67 23.88
C GLU A 393 1.76 -10.34 23.14
N ALA A 394 1.42 -11.57 23.52
CA ALA A 394 0.25 -12.26 22.99
C ALA A 394 -1.05 -11.51 23.30
N ALA A 395 -1.21 -10.99 24.53
CA ALA A 395 -2.39 -10.22 24.91
C ALA A 395 -2.48 -8.88 24.14
N ILE A 396 -1.35 -8.18 23.97
CA ILE A 396 -1.26 -6.94 23.18
C ILE A 396 -1.65 -7.21 21.73
N ILE A 397 -1.04 -8.21 21.09
CA ILE A 397 -1.33 -8.58 19.70
C ILE A 397 -2.80 -9.01 19.54
N GLU A 398 -3.34 -9.76 20.51
CA GLU A 398 -4.75 -10.19 20.48
C GLU A 398 -5.71 -9.00 20.48
N ALA A 399 -5.37 -7.91 21.16
CA ALA A 399 -6.17 -6.70 21.25
C ALA A 399 -6.11 -5.81 19.99
N LYS A 400 -5.14 -6.04 19.09
CA LYS A 400 -4.97 -5.24 17.86
C LYS A 400 -6.22 -5.26 16.97
N ARG A 401 -6.50 -4.10 16.38
CA ARG A 401 -7.63 -3.85 15.47
C ARG A 401 -7.14 -3.15 14.20
N ASN A 402 -7.86 -3.36 13.11
CA ASN A 402 -7.69 -2.69 11.84
C ASN A 402 -9.06 -2.33 11.26
N ALA A 403 -9.08 -1.46 10.25
CA ALA A 403 -10.31 -1.03 9.58
C ALA A 403 -10.16 -1.09 8.05
N MET A 404 -11.29 -1.05 7.35
CA MET A 404 -11.35 -1.00 5.88
C MET A 404 -11.72 0.40 5.40
N THR A 405 -10.98 0.95 4.44
CA THR A 405 -11.25 2.26 3.82
C THR A 405 -11.25 2.20 2.29
N LEU A 406 -10.41 1.36 1.69
CA LEU A 406 -10.33 1.22 0.23
C LEU A 406 -11.49 0.35 -0.29
N GLY A 407 -12.10 0.80 -1.39
CA GLY A 407 -13.26 0.18 -2.04
C GLY A 407 -14.59 0.90 -1.75
N LEU A 408 -14.56 1.99 -0.98
CA LEU A 408 -15.72 2.86 -0.74
C LEU A 408 -15.74 3.94 -1.84
N ILE A 409 -16.62 3.79 -2.84
CA ILE A 409 -16.69 4.70 -3.99
C ILE A 409 -17.75 5.74 -3.76
N TYR A 410 -17.36 7.02 -3.80
CA TYR A 410 -18.26 8.13 -3.45
C TYR A 410 -18.15 9.31 -4.39
N LEU A 411 -17.03 9.45 -5.11
CA LEU A 411 -16.83 10.54 -6.05
C LEU A 411 -17.07 10.06 -7.48
N LEU A 412 -18.29 10.31 -7.96
CA LEU A 412 -18.74 9.96 -9.30
C LEU A 412 -19.14 11.23 -10.06
N ARG A 413 -18.79 11.30 -11.33
CA ARG A 413 -19.29 12.32 -12.27
C ARG A 413 -20.12 11.66 -13.37
N SER A 414 -20.80 12.47 -14.16
CA SER A 414 -21.67 12.01 -15.24
C SER A 414 -21.37 12.77 -16.52
N HIS A 415 -21.45 12.07 -17.65
CA HIS A 415 -21.55 12.67 -18.99
C HIS A 415 -22.73 12.01 -19.73
N GLU A 416 -22.97 12.40 -20.99
CA GLU A 416 -24.08 11.86 -21.81
C GLU A 416 -24.10 10.32 -21.93
N GLY A 417 -22.95 9.66 -21.74
CA GLY A 417 -22.78 8.21 -21.86
C GLY A 417 -22.77 7.44 -20.54
N GLY A 418 -23.02 8.10 -19.40
CA GLY A 418 -23.18 7.43 -18.11
C GLY A 418 -22.42 8.09 -16.96
N ARG A 419 -22.38 7.38 -15.82
CA ARG A 419 -21.59 7.75 -14.64
C ARG A 419 -20.23 7.09 -14.69
N PHE A 420 -19.20 7.79 -14.25
CA PHE A 420 -17.83 7.28 -14.16
C PHE A 420 -17.20 7.69 -12.83
N PRO A 421 -16.28 6.87 -12.29
CA PRO A 421 -15.55 7.23 -11.09
C PRO A 421 -14.52 8.32 -11.38
N VAL A 422 -14.42 9.28 -10.46
CA VAL A 422 -13.40 10.32 -10.54
C VAL A 422 -12.06 9.76 -10.07
N SER A 423 -11.03 9.97 -10.89
CA SER A 423 -9.63 9.66 -10.58
C SER A 423 -8.74 10.88 -10.90
N THR A 424 -7.42 10.68 -10.92
CA THR A 424 -6.43 11.73 -11.17
C THR A 424 -6.64 12.45 -12.49
N ALA A 425 -6.95 11.75 -13.59
CA ALA A 425 -7.16 12.42 -14.87
C ALA A 425 -8.33 13.43 -14.79
N GLU A 426 -9.43 12.99 -14.18
CA GLU A 426 -10.63 13.80 -14.00
C GLU A 426 -10.42 14.95 -12.99
N LEU A 427 -9.59 14.75 -11.96
CA LEU A 427 -9.23 15.80 -10.99
C LEU A 427 -8.26 16.84 -11.57
N LEU A 428 -7.34 16.43 -12.45
CA LEU A 428 -6.44 17.36 -13.14
C LEU A 428 -7.18 18.22 -14.17
N GLU A 429 -8.22 17.66 -14.80
CA GLU A 429 -9.08 18.37 -15.75
C GLU A 429 -10.06 19.32 -15.03
N GLN A 430 -10.67 18.84 -13.95
CA GLN A 430 -11.57 19.61 -13.11
C GLN A 430 -11.34 19.23 -11.63
N PRO A 431 -10.59 20.05 -10.87
CA PRO A 431 -10.40 19.86 -9.44
C PRO A 431 -11.71 19.96 -8.65
N VAL A 432 -11.72 19.48 -7.41
CA VAL A 432 -12.90 19.41 -6.54
C VAL A 432 -12.73 20.27 -5.28
N SER A 433 -13.78 20.91 -4.78
CA SER A 433 -13.71 21.61 -3.49
C SER A 433 -13.87 20.65 -2.30
N MET A 434 -13.40 21.05 -1.12
CA MET A 434 -13.66 20.29 0.10
C MET A 434 -15.16 20.17 0.42
N LEU A 435 -15.96 21.18 0.05
CA LEU A 435 -17.41 21.16 0.21
C LEU A 435 -18.06 20.07 -0.65
N GLU A 436 -17.61 19.91 -1.90
CA GLU A 436 -18.08 18.83 -2.78
C GLU A 436 -17.69 17.45 -2.25
N ILE A 437 -16.48 17.31 -1.67
CA ILE A 437 -16.09 16.06 -1.00
C ILE A 437 -16.99 15.78 0.22
N GLU A 438 -17.26 16.77 1.06
CA GLU A 438 -18.16 16.59 2.22
C GLU A 438 -19.58 16.19 1.82
N ALA A 439 -20.10 16.77 0.73
CA ALA A 439 -21.40 16.42 0.18
C ALA A 439 -21.41 14.97 -0.36
N SER A 440 -20.37 14.57 -1.09
CA SER A 440 -20.26 13.21 -1.64
C SER A 440 -20.10 12.13 -0.56
N LEU A 441 -19.56 12.47 0.62
CA LEU A 441 -19.44 11.56 1.76
C LEU A 441 -20.73 11.39 2.59
N GLN A 442 -21.83 12.05 2.21
CA GLN A 442 -23.15 11.82 2.82
C GLN A 442 -23.84 10.55 2.30
N VAL A 443 -23.29 9.90 1.27
CA VAL A 443 -23.77 8.58 0.82
C VAL A 443 -23.56 7.54 1.91
N SER A 444 -24.41 6.52 1.93
CA SER A 444 -24.27 5.42 2.87
C SER A 444 -23.08 4.52 2.52
N VAL A 445 -22.53 3.82 3.52
CA VAL A 445 -21.53 2.76 3.29
C VAL A 445 -22.06 1.71 2.32
N ALA A 446 -23.35 1.37 2.41
CA ALA A 446 -23.98 0.42 1.49
C ALA A 446 -23.89 0.90 0.03
N ALA A 447 -24.28 2.14 -0.24
CA ALA A 447 -24.22 2.72 -1.59
C ALA A 447 -22.78 2.78 -2.12
N ALA A 448 -21.81 3.09 -1.26
CA ALA A 448 -20.41 3.16 -1.65
C ALA A 448 -19.80 1.81 -2.04
N LEU A 449 -20.36 0.70 -1.54
CA LEU A 449 -19.92 -0.67 -1.83
C LEU A 449 -20.65 -1.31 -3.02
N GLU A 450 -21.71 -0.68 -3.57
CA GLU A 450 -22.47 -1.23 -4.71
C GLU A 450 -21.58 -1.47 -5.95
N HIS A 451 -20.49 -0.72 -6.06
CA HIS A 451 -19.54 -0.76 -7.17
C HIS A 451 -18.50 -1.89 -7.08
N LEU A 452 -18.50 -2.71 -6.01
CA LEU A 452 -17.59 -3.85 -5.86
C LEU A 452 -18.11 -5.16 -6.49
N ASN A 453 -19.26 -5.13 -7.17
CA ASN A 453 -19.91 -6.29 -7.77
C ASN A 453 -19.39 -6.62 -9.18
#